data_AF-A0AAV0H634-F1
#
_entry.id   AF-A0AAV0H634-F1
#
_cell.length_a   1.000
_cell.length_b   1.000
_cell.length_c   1.000
_cell.angle_alpha   90.00
_cell.angle_beta   90.00
_cell.angle_gamma   90.00
#
_symmetry.space_group_name_H-M   'P 1'
#
loop_
_entity.id
_entity.type
_entity.pdbx_description
1 polymer ?
#
loop_
_entity_poly.entity_id
_entity_poly.type
_entity_poly.pdbx_seq_one_letter_code
_entity_poly.pdbx_strand_id
1 'polypeptide(L)' 'MHFSLISEIRRRLQRDWTVRIDHIFREANFAADHLASIGHSETIGVHVMASPCTSLLYWLFFDRVGIETPRLVSMQ' A
#
# COMPACT_ATOMS: atom_id res chain seq x y z
N MET A 1 11.82 9.26 -18.52
CA MET A 1 12.08 9.38 -17.07
C MET A 1 11.63 8.13 -16.26
N HIS A 2 11.76 6.90 -16.78
CA HIS A 2 11.44 5.67 -16.01
C HIS A 2 12.67 4.98 -15.40
N PHE A 3 13.87 5.25 -15.93
CA PHE A 3 15.11 4.65 -15.44
C PHE A 3 15.44 5.03 -13.99
N SER A 4 15.05 6.23 -13.54
CA SER A 4 15.33 6.70 -12.18
C SER A 4 14.58 5.88 -11.12
N LEU A 5 13.29 5.57 -11.34
CA LEU A 5 12.51 4.79 -10.37
C LEU A 5 13.02 3.37 -10.23
N ILE A 6 13.24 2.67 -11.35
CA ILE A 6 13.75 1.29 -11.33
C ILE A 6 15.14 1.23 -10.68
N SER A 7 16.01 2.20 -10.99
CA SER A 7 17.35 2.27 -10.39
C SER A 7 17.27 2.49 -8.88
N GLU A 8 16.39 3.37 -8.42
CA GLU A 8 16.20 3.64 -7.00
C GLU A 8 15.60 2.44 -6.25
N ILE A 9 14.64 1.72 -6.87
CA ILE A 9 14.12 0.46 -6.33
C ILE A 9 15.25 -0.56 -6.19
N ARG A 10 16.04 -0.79 -7.25
CA ARG A 10 17.18 -1.72 -7.22
C ARG A 10 18.19 -1.34 -6.14
N ARG A 11 18.53 -0.06 -6.01
CA ARG A 11 19.42 0.45 -4.97
C ARG A 11 18.89 0.17 -3.56
N ARG A 12 17.57 0.24 -3.36
CA ARG A 12 16.94 -0.10 -2.07
C ARG A 12 16.98 -1.60 -1.80
N LEU A 13 16.74 -2.44 -2.81
CA LEU A 13 16.80 -3.89 -2.68
C LEU A 13 18.19 -4.42 -2.28
N GLN A 14 19.26 -3.68 -2.60
CA GLN A 14 20.65 -4.07 -2.30
C GLN A 14 21.16 -3.62 -0.91
N ARG A 15 20.31 -3.01 -0.07
CA ARG A 15 20.70 -2.63 1.30
C ARG A 15 20.76 -3.86 2.21
N ASP A 16 21.30 -3.65 3.41
CA ASP A 16 21.45 -4.67 4.44
C ASP A 16 20.11 -5.01 5.13
N TRP A 17 19.16 -5.51 4.35
CA TRP A 17 17.89 -6.04 4.81
C TRP A 17 17.43 -7.21 3.94
N THR A 18 16.67 -8.13 4.52
CA THR A 18 16.07 -9.24 3.76
C THR A 18 14.76 -8.76 3.14
N VAL A 19 14.65 -8.80 1.81
CA VAL A 19 13.45 -8.38 1.09
C VAL A 19 12.76 -9.60 0.47
N ARG A 20 11.45 -9.71 0.72
CA ARG A 20 10.54 -10.62 0.02
C ARG A 20 9.52 -9.80 -0.76
N ILE A 21 9.28 -10.18 -2.02
CA ILE A 21 8.28 -9.54 -2.87
C ILE A 21 7.22 -10.58 -3.16
N ASP A 22 5.98 -10.27 -2.79
CA ASP A 22 4.82 -11.12 -3.03
C ASP A 22 3.76 -10.32 -3.77
N HIS A 23 3.02 -11.01 -4.62
CA HIS A 23 1.83 -10.46 -5.22
C HIS A 23 0.62 -10.77 -4.32
N ILE A 24 -0.14 -9.73 -3.98
CA ILE A 24 -1.43 -9.85 -3.29
C ILE A 24 -2.54 -9.34 -4.20
N PHE A 25 -3.70 -9.98 -4.13
CA PHE A 25 -4.88 -9.51 -4.84
C PHE A 25 -5.31 -8.15 -4.29
N ARG A 26 -5.90 -7.33 -5.15
CA ARG A 26 -6.30 -5.97 -4.75
C ARG A 26 -7.46 -5.99 -3.76
N GLU A 27 -8.20 -7.09 -3.74
CA GLU A 27 -9.22 -7.51 -2.79
C GLU A 27 -8.68 -7.82 -1.38
N ALA A 28 -7.36 -7.85 -1.22
CA ALA A 28 -6.68 -8.08 0.06
C ALA A 28 -5.74 -6.92 0.45
N ASN A 29 -5.67 -5.86 -0.38
CA ASN A 29 -4.69 -4.77 -0.22
C ASN A 29 -5.33 -3.44 0.25
N PHE A 30 -6.39 -3.51 1.06
CA PHE A 30 -7.21 -2.33 1.37
C PHE A 30 -6.47 -1.26 2.16
N ALA A 31 -5.66 -1.65 3.16
CA ALA A 31 -4.97 -0.67 3.99
C ALA A 31 -3.98 0.18 3.17
N ALA A 32 -3.24 -0.43 2.25
CA ALA A 32 -2.32 0.26 1.37
C ALA A 32 -3.05 1.13 0.33
N ASP A 33 -4.12 0.62 -0.29
CA ASP A 33 -4.96 1.39 -1.22
C ASP A 33 -5.58 2.63 -0.51
N HIS A 34 -6.06 2.46 0.73
CA HIS A 34 -6.64 3.53 1.53
C HIS A 34 -5.59 4.59 1.91
N LEU A 35 -4.39 4.17 2.33
CA LEU A 35 -3.27 5.08 2.60
C LEU A 35 -2.83 5.86 1.35
N ALA A 36 -2.80 5.20 0.19
CA ALA A 36 -2.50 5.87 -1.07
C ALA A 36 -3.56 6.93 -1.42
N SER A 37 -4.84 6.63 -1.17
CA SER A 37 -5.93 7.60 -1.34
C SER A 37 -5.80 8.80 -0.41
N ILE A 38 -5.44 8.58 0.86
CA ILE A 38 -5.19 9.67 1.82
C ILE A 38 -4.03 10.54 1.31
N GLY A 39 -2.90 9.92 0.96
CA GLY A 39 -1.72 10.65 0.47
C GLY A 39 -1.98 11.45 -0.81
N HIS A 40 -2.88 10.98 -1.67
CA HIS A 40 -3.29 11.72 -2.87
C HIS A 40 -4.05 13.01 -2.55
N SER A 41 -4.82 13.03 -1.45
CA SER A 41 -5.58 14.21 -1.01
C SER A 41 -4.73 15.22 -0.22
N GLU A 42 -3.50 14.86 0.12
CA GLU A 42 -2.57 15.71 0.88
C GLU A 42 -1.61 16.49 -0.03
N THR A 43 -0.95 17.48 0.56
CA THR A 43 0.09 18.24 -0.16
C THR A 43 1.31 17.37 -0.46
N ILE A 44 2.07 17.70 -1.51
CA ILE A 44 3.30 16.97 -1.86
C ILE A 44 4.29 17.10 -0.70
N GLY A 45 4.74 15.98 -0.16
CA GLY A 45 5.68 15.95 0.96
C GLY A 45 5.72 14.59 1.65
N VAL A 46 6.39 14.55 2.80
CA VAL A 46 6.38 13.39 3.69
C VAL A 46 5.45 13.69 4.85
N HIS A 47 4.43 12.87 5.02
CA HIS A 47 3.46 12.97 6.09
C HIS A 47 3.69 11.82 7.07
N VAL A 48 3.91 12.15 8.35
CA VAL A 48 4.13 11.17 9.41
C VAL A 48 2.96 11.24 10.39
N MET A 49 2.29 10.10 10.57
CA MET A 49 1.18 9.97 11.50
C MET A 49 1.67 9.33 12.80
N ALA A 50 1.48 9.99 13.94
CA ALA A 50 1.88 9.46 15.25
C ALA A 50 1.00 8.29 15.71
N SER A 51 -0.21 8.19 15.18
CA SER A 51 -1.17 7.11 15.40
C SER A 51 -1.94 6.83 14.11
N PRO A 52 -2.47 5.60 13.90
CA PRO A 52 -3.30 5.32 12.73
C PRO A 52 -4.54 6.23 12.72
N CYS A 53 -4.86 6.80 11.56
CA CYS A 53 -6.13 7.50 11.37
C CYS A 53 -7.31 6.56 11.60
N THR A 54 -8.40 7.05 12.20
CA THR A 54 -9.59 6.23 12.51
C THR A 54 -10.13 5.50 11.28
N SER A 55 -10.09 6.13 10.11
CA SER A 55 -10.54 5.55 8.84
C SER A 55 -9.68 4.36 8.36
N LEU A 56 -8.46 4.21 8.88
CA LEU A 56 -7.54 3.12 8.54
C LEU A 56 -7.70 1.91 9.46
N LEU A 57 -8.21 2.11 10.69
CA LEU A 57 -8.29 1.05 11.72
C LEU A 57 -9.05 -0.18 11.25
N TYR A 58 -10.15 0.02 10.51
CA TYR A 58 -10.95 -1.07 9.96
C TYR A 58 -10.17 -1.92 8.95
N TRP A 59 -9.40 -1.29 8.07
CA TRP A 59 -8.58 -1.98 7.08
C TRP A 59 -7.40 -2.73 7.73
N LEU A 60 -6.78 -2.15 8.76
CA LEU A 60 -5.74 -2.84 9.52
C LEU A 60 -6.27 -4.06 10.26
N PHE A 61 -7.52 -4.00 10.73
CA PHE A 61 -8.17 -5.17 11.31
C PHE A 61 -8.36 -6.26 10.25
N PHE A 62 -8.82 -5.90 9.04
CA PHE A 62 -8.99 -6.84 7.92
C PHE A 62 -7.68 -7.52 7.53
N ASP A 63 -6.60 -6.75 7.38
CA ASP A 63 -5.26 -7.29 7.12
C ASP A 63 -4.83 -8.28 8.21
N ARG A 64 -5.09 -7.95 9.48
CA ARG A 64 -4.73 -8.80 10.62
C ARG A 64 -5.49 -10.14 10.65
N VAL A 65 -6.77 -10.13 10.27
CA VAL A 65 -7.61 -11.34 10.28
C VAL A 65 -7.63 -12.09 8.95
N GLY A 66 -7.00 -11.54 7.91
CA GLY A 66 -6.96 -12.14 6.57
C GLY A 66 -8.31 -12.06 5.82
N ILE A 67 -9.07 -10.97 6.03
CA ILE A 67 -10.31 -10.76 5.28
C ILE A 67 -9.98 -10.21 3.89
N GLU A 68 -10.55 -10.85 2.88
CA GLU A 68 -10.57 -10.39 1.50
C GLU A 68 -12.01 -10.08 1.09
N THR A 69 -12.25 -8.99 0.36
CA THR A 69 -13.59 -8.68 -0.15
C THR A 69 -13.64 -8.83 -1.67
N PRO A 70 -14.47 -9.74 -2.21
CA PRO A 70 -14.57 -9.92 -3.66
C PRO A 70 -14.96 -8.63 -4.38
N ARG A 71 -14.34 -8.37 -5.52
CA ARG A 71 -14.85 -7.34 -6.45
C ARG A 71 -15.90 -7.94 -7.37
N LEU A 72 -17.07 -7.35 -7.35
CA LEU A 72 -18.07 -7.56 -8.40
C LEU A 72 -17.58 -6.84 -9.66
N VAL A 73 -17.08 -7.60 -10.63
CA VAL A 73 -16.73 -7.10 -11.96
C VAL A 73 -17.96 -7.29 -12.84
N SER A 74 -18.57 -6.18 -13.28
CA SER A 74 -19.61 -6.24 -14.32
C SER A 74 -18.93 -6.48 -15.66
N MET A 75 -19.33 -7.53 -16.38
CA MET A 75 -18.97 -7.66 -17.79
C MET A 75 -19.84 -6.67 -18.57
N GLN A 76 -19.23 -5.59 -19.07
CA GLN A 76 -19.85 -4.67 -20.03
C GLN A 76 -19.66 -5.19 -21.45
#